data_AF-A0A9E3DR26-F1
#
_entry.id   AF-A0A9E3DR26-F1
#
_cell.length_a   1.000
_cell.length_b   1.000
_cell.length_c   1.000
_cell.angle_alpha   90.00
_cell.angle_beta   90.00
_cell.angle_gamma   90.00
#
_symmetry.space_group_name_H-M   'P 1'
#
loop_
_entity.id
_entity.type
_entity.pdbx_description
1 polymer ?
#
loop_
_entity_poly.entity_id
_entity_poly.type
_entity_poly.pdbx_seq_one_letter_code
_entity_poly.pdbx_strand_id
1 'polypeptide(L)'
;LTLVVAPAFFDRASGDFVLPRPSALNSRVLAEKYRYRTTSVQENVDNVRYLINFVRSISPAIKIVVTVSPVPLVASFEYESAVQADCLSKSTMRLVAHEVVHNSDISDIMYWPSFEVFRWAGSNASNFYAADDGAAWHVSEEKVGGTIKAFVDMFSVT
;
A
#
# COMPACT_ATOMS: atom_id res chain seq x y z
N LEU A 1 5.00 -6.74 5.91
CA LEU A 1 3.99 -5.67 6.08
C LEU A 1 3.74 -5.03 4.73
N THR A 2 2.52 -5.17 4.20
CA THR A 2 2.15 -4.59 2.91
C THR A 2 1.26 -3.38 3.12
N LEU A 3 1.69 -2.21 2.66
CA LEU A 3 0.91 -0.97 2.63
C LEU A 3 0.09 -0.94 1.34
N VAL A 4 -1.22 -0.79 1.46
CA VAL A 4 -2.13 -1.03 0.32
C VAL A 4 -2.71 0.26 -0.22
N VAL A 5 -3.51 0.94 0.58
CA VAL A 5 -4.22 2.18 0.22
C VAL A 5 -4.23 3.14 1.39
N ALA A 6 -4.10 4.43 1.11
CA ALA A 6 -4.27 5.51 2.09
C ALA A 6 -5.73 5.87 2.37
N PRO A 7 -6.67 5.91 1.41
CA PRO A 7 -8.02 6.35 1.72
C PRO A 7 -8.82 5.33 2.53
N ALA A 8 -9.62 5.87 3.45
CA ALA A 8 -10.42 5.09 4.40
C ALA A 8 -11.70 5.83 4.79
N PHE A 9 -12.62 5.09 5.42
CA PHE A 9 -13.82 5.67 6.03
C PHE A 9 -13.57 6.03 7.49
N PHE A 10 -14.08 7.19 7.87
CA PHE A 10 -14.06 7.70 9.24
C PHE A 10 -15.47 8.07 9.68
N ASP A 11 -15.83 7.77 10.93
CA ASP A 11 -17.08 8.23 11.51
C ASP A 11 -17.05 9.76 11.68
N ARG A 12 -18.11 10.45 11.24
CA ARG A 12 -18.13 11.91 11.28
C ARG A 12 -18.24 12.49 12.68
N ALA A 13 -18.81 11.76 13.63
CA ALA A 13 -19.04 12.26 14.98
C ALA A 13 -17.81 12.06 15.87
N SER A 14 -17.18 10.89 15.79
CA SER A 14 -16.01 10.52 16.59
C SER A 14 -14.67 10.85 15.90
N GLY A 15 -14.63 10.82 14.56
CA GLY A 15 -13.39 10.89 13.79
C GLY A 15 -12.65 9.55 13.71
N ASP A 16 -13.19 8.48 14.29
CA ASP A 16 -12.55 7.16 14.34
C ASP A 16 -12.57 6.47 12.98
N PHE A 17 -11.55 5.65 12.71
CA PHE A 17 -11.51 4.76 11.55
C PHE A 17 -12.63 3.72 11.62
N VAL A 18 -13.28 3.46 10.48
CA VAL A 18 -14.39 2.50 10.40
C VAL A 18 -14.25 1.63 9.15
N LEU A 19 -14.59 0.36 9.30
CA LEU A 19 -14.87 -0.55 8.19
C LEU A 19 -16.39 -0.70 8.05
N PRO A 20 -17.04 -0.02 7.09
CA PRO A 20 -18.48 -0.14 6.90
C PRO A 20 -18.84 -1.58 6.55
N ARG A 21 -19.80 -2.16 7.28
CA ARG A 21 -20.30 -3.50 6.95
C ARG A 21 -20.99 -3.47 5.58
N PRO A 22 -20.85 -4.53 4.75
CA PRO A 22 -21.51 -4.58 3.44
C PRO A 22 -23.02 -4.38 3.50
N SER A 23 -23.69 -4.82 4.58
CA SER A 23 -25.12 -4.62 4.81
C SER A 23 -25.51 -3.19 5.21
N ALA A 24 -24.54 -2.34 5.54
CA ALA A 24 -24.74 -0.91 5.83
C ALA A 24 -24.61 -0.03 4.56
N LEU A 25 -24.41 -0.63 3.38
CA LEU A 25 -24.42 0.04 2.07
C LEU A 25 -25.84 0.47 1.63
N ASN A 26 -26.68 0.91 2.57
CA ASN A 26 -27.72 1.87 2.21
C ASN A 26 -27.00 3.19 1.97
N SER A 27 -26.89 3.59 0.70
CA SER A 27 -26.04 4.70 0.22
C SER A 27 -26.18 6.01 1.01
N ARG A 28 -27.39 6.31 1.52
CA ARG A 28 -27.63 7.51 2.36
C ARG A 28 -26.94 7.45 3.72
N VAL A 29 -27.08 6.36 4.47
CA VAL A 29 -26.47 6.24 5.81
C VAL A 29 -24.95 6.25 5.72
N LEU A 30 -24.40 5.65 4.66
CA LEU A 30 -22.96 5.66 4.42
C LEU A 30 -22.44 7.10 4.22
N ALA A 31 -23.12 7.89 3.40
CA ALA A 31 -22.73 9.28 3.10
C ALA A 31 -22.93 10.23 4.29
N GLU A 32 -24.02 10.05 5.04
CA GLU A 32 -24.38 10.89 6.19
C GLU A 32 -23.51 10.59 7.42
N LYS A 33 -23.19 9.32 7.68
CA LYS A 33 -22.48 8.91 8.90
C LYS A 33 -20.98 8.91 8.74
N TYR A 34 -20.47 8.57 7.56
CA TYR A 34 -19.04 8.41 7.33
C TYR A 34 -18.49 9.47 6.39
N ARG A 35 -17.22 9.79 6.59
CA ARG A 35 -16.39 10.59 5.70
C ARG A 35 -15.33 9.69 5.09
N TYR A 36 -15.33 9.59 3.77
CA TYR A 36 -14.21 9.00 3.03
C TYR A 36 -13.16 10.08 2.79
N ARG A 37 -11.90 9.81 3.12
CA ARG A 37 -10.78 10.72 2.84
C ARG A 37 -9.47 9.95 2.71
N THR A 38 -8.55 10.51 1.94
CA THR A 38 -7.14 10.12 1.97
C THR A 38 -6.52 10.52 3.32
N THR A 39 -5.84 9.56 3.94
CA THR A 39 -5.11 9.78 5.20
C THR A 39 -3.77 10.45 4.94
N SER A 40 -3.26 11.19 5.92
CA SER A 40 -1.94 11.81 5.86
C SER A 40 -0.82 10.78 6.04
N VAL A 41 0.41 11.16 5.66
CA VAL A 41 1.60 10.33 5.89
C VAL A 41 1.76 10.03 7.38
N GLN A 42 1.65 11.04 8.25
CA GLN A 42 1.87 10.87 9.69
C GLN A 42 0.88 9.89 10.32
N GLU A 43 -0.42 10.00 10.00
CA GLU A 43 -1.44 9.06 10.51
C GLU A 43 -1.09 7.60 10.20
N ASN A 44 -0.54 7.35 9.01
CA ASN A 44 -0.15 6.00 8.61
C ASN A 44 1.19 5.57 9.20
N VAL A 45 2.15 6.48 9.38
CA VAL A 45 3.39 6.20 10.11
C VAL A 45 3.05 5.75 11.53
N ASP A 46 2.16 6.47 12.22
CA ASP A 46 1.75 6.15 13.59
C ASP A 46 1.07 4.77 13.65
N ASN A 47 0.18 4.47 12.70
CA ASN A 47 -0.46 3.15 12.59
C ASN A 47 0.54 2.02 12.34
N VAL A 48 1.53 2.23 11.46
CA VAL A 48 2.57 1.24 11.17
C VAL A 48 3.45 1.01 12.40
N ARG A 49 3.85 2.08 13.10
CA ARG A 49 4.62 1.98 14.35
C ARG A 49 3.84 1.23 15.43
N TYR A 50 2.57 1.53 15.60
CA TYR A 50 1.69 0.81 16.52
C TYR A 50 1.66 -0.70 16.19
N LEU A 51 1.47 -1.06 14.92
CA LEU A 51 1.44 -2.46 14.49
C LEU A 51 2.78 -3.16 14.73
N ILE A 52 3.89 -2.52 14.41
CA ILE A 52 5.24 -3.07 14.61
C ILE A 52 5.48 -3.33 16.10
N ASN A 53 5.16 -2.35 16.96
CA ASN A 53 5.30 -2.48 18.41
C ASN A 53 4.42 -3.61 18.96
N PHE A 54 3.18 -3.71 18.48
CA PHE A 54 2.26 -4.78 18.85
C PHE A 54 2.81 -6.15 18.47
N VAL A 55 3.26 -6.35 17.23
CA VAL A 55 3.84 -7.62 16.78
C VAL A 55 5.11 -7.96 17.57
N ARG A 56 5.97 -6.97 17.84
CA ARG A 56 7.20 -7.16 18.63
C ARG A 56 6.96 -7.44 20.10
N SER A 57 5.83 -7.03 20.65
CA SER A 57 5.41 -7.46 22.00
C SER A 57 5.22 -8.98 22.10
N ILE A 58 4.93 -9.64 20.97
CA ILE A 58 4.75 -11.09 20.87
C ILE A 58 6.03 -11.77 20.36
N SER A 59 6.73 -11.16 19.39
CA SER A 59 7.97 -11.68 18.81
C SER A 59 9.03 -10.58 18.68
N PRO A 60 9.85 -10.34 19.72
CA PRO A 60 10.78 -9.21 19.77
C PRO A 60 11.84 -9.20 18.66
N ALA A 61 12.28 -10.39 18.23
CA ALA A 61 13.35 -10.55 17.23
C ALA A 61 12.84 -10.62 15.77
N ILE A 62 11.54 -10.37 15.52
CA ILE A 62 11.00 -10.45 14.16
C ILE A 62 11.63 -9.38 13.26
N LYS A 63 12.16 -9.84 12.11
CA LYS A 63 12.58 -8.98 11.00
C LYS A 63 11.35 -8.59 10.19
N ILE A 64 11.29 -7.33 9.78
CA ILE A 64 10.11 -6.77 9.11
C ILE A 64 10.49 -6.30 7.72
N VAL A 65 9.82 -6.85 6.71
CA VAL A 65 9.88 -6.32 5.34
C VAL A 65 8.63 -5.48 5.09
N VAL A 66 8.82 -4.21 4.76
CA VAL A 66 7.75 -3.27 4.37
C VAL A 66 7.72 -3.18 2.84
N THR A 67 6.53 -3.20 2.25
CA THR A 67 6.35 -2.99 0.81
C THR A 67 5.07 -2.21 0.53
N VAL A 68 5.00 -1.53 -0.62
CA VAL A 68 3.75 -0.96 -1.15
C VAL A 68 3.18 -1.92 -2.20
N SER A 69 1.87 -2.19 -2.11
CA SER A 69 1.17 -3.05 -3.07
C SER A 69 1.18 -2.43 -4.47
N PRO A 70 1.55 -3.18 -5.53
CA PRO A 70 1.55 -2.70 -6.91
C PRO A 70 0.16 -2.64 -7.55
N VAL A 71 -0.83 -3.32 -6.96
CA VAL A 71 -2.16 -3.49 -7.54
C VAL A 71 -2.86 -2.13 -7.68
N PRO A 72 -3.30 -1.75 -8.90
CA PRO A 72 -4.00 -0.49 -9.13
C PRO A 72 -5.37 -0.43 -8.46
N LEU A 73 -5.73 0.74 -7.96
CA LEU A 73 -7.10 1.05 -7.56
C LEU A 73 -8.01 1.15 -8.79
N VAL A 74 -9.19 0.51 -8.72
CA VAL A 74 -10.17 0.47 -9.82
C VAL A 74 -11.29 1.51 -9.70
N ALA A 75 -11.48 2.10 -8.51
CA ALA A 75 -12.54 3.06 -8.23
C ALA A 75 -12.13 4.06 -7.15
N SER A 76 -12.67 5.27 -7.21
CA SER A 76 -12.42 6.34 -6.24
C SER A 76 -13.73 6.95 -5.75
N PHE A 77 -13.77 7.34 -4.46
CA PHE A 77 -14.87 8.10 -3.86
C PHE A 77 -14.52 9.57 -3.64
N GLU A 78 -13.24 9.94 -3.75
CA GLU A 78 -12.74 11.30 -3.45
C GLU A 78 -12.36 12.08 -4.72
N TYR A 79 -12.06 11.36 -5.80
CA TYR A 79 -11.60 11.93 -7.07
C TYR A 79 -12.39 11.36 -8.23
N GLU A 80 -12.58 12.16 -9.28
CA GLU A 80 -13.23 11.71 -10.53
C GLU A 80 -12.40 10.62 -11.23
N SER A 81 -11.08 10.65 -11.09
CA SER A 81 -10.16 9.70 -11.71
C SER A 81 -9.62 8.68 -10.69
N ALA A 82 -9.88 7.40 -10.94
CA ALA A 82 -9.27 6.31 -10.19
C ALA A 82 -7.74 6.31 -10.32
N VAL A 83 -7.20 6.78 -11.44
CA VAL A 83 -5.74 6.90 -11.66
C VAL A 83 -5.13 7.97 -10.76
N GLN A 84 -5.78 9.13 -10.64
CA GLN A 84 -5.32 10.19 -9.71
C GLN A 84 -5.39 9.72 -8.27
N ALA A 85 -6.50 9.10 -7.88
CA ALA A 85 -6.69 8.55 -6.54
C ALA A 85 -5.64 7.49 -6.20
N ASP A 86 -5.37 6.57 -7.14
CA ASP A 86 -4.35 5.53 -7.00
C ASP A 86 -2.95 6.15 -6.84
N CYS A 87 -2.60 7.10 -7.72
CA CYS A 87 -1.31 7.77 -7.70
C CYS A 87 -1.07 8.46 -6.34
N LEU A 88 -2.03 9.25 -5.86
CA LEU A 88 -1.91 9.94 -4.58
C LEU A 88 -1.84 8.96 -3.40
N SER A 89 -2.71 7.95 -3.40
CA SER A 89 -2.78 6.92 -2.36
C SER A 89 -1.47 6.13 -2.25
N LYS A 90 -0.95 5.61 -3.37
CA LYS A 90 0.28 4.83 -3.41
C LYS A 90 1.51 5.69 -3.10
N SER A 91 1.54 6.93 -3.58
CA SER A 91 2.62 7.88 -3.25
C SER A 91 2.65 8.18 -1.75
N THR A 92 1.47 8.39 -1.13
CA THR A 92 1.34 8.57 0.32
C THR A 92 1.88 7.35 1.07
N MET A 93 1.44 6.14 0.69
CA MET A 93 1.94 4.90 1.31
C MET A 93 3.44 4.69 1.08
N ARG A 94 3.97 5.15 -0.05
CA ARG A 94 5.40 5.05 -0.34
C ARG A 94 6.23 5.99 0.52
N LEU A 95 5.73 7.20 0.80
CA LEU A 95 6.35 8.10 1.78
C LEU A 95 6.30 7.48 3.18
N VAL A 96 5.18 6.87 3.60
CA VAL A 96 5.09 6.16 4.88
C VAL A 96 6.14 5.05 4.98
N ALA A 97 6.29 4.24 3.94
CA ALA A 97 7.33 3.22 3.90
C ALA A 97 8.74 3.81 4.03
N HIS A 98 9.00 4.96 3.39
CA HIS A 98 10.29 5.64 3.52
C HIS A 98 10.53 6.12 4.96
N GLU A 99 9.56 6.83 5.54
CA GLU A 99 9.66 7.37 6.91
C GLU A 99 9.90 6.25 7.93
N VAL A 100 9.14 5.16 7.84
CA VAL A 100 9.24 4.03 8.77
C VAL A 100 10.58 3.30 8.62
N VAL A 101 11.07 3.10 7.40
CA VAL A 101 12.27 2.29 7.16
C VAL A 101 13.56 3.10 7.36
N HIS A 102 13.57 4.38 7.00
CA HIS A 102 14.81 5.17 6.92
C HIS A 102 14.87 6.34 7.91
N ASN A 103 13.73 6.88 8.34
CA ASN A 103 13.67 8.06 9.23
C ASN A 103 13.13 7.70 10.61
N SER A 104 13.31 6.44 11.02
CA SER A 104 12.86 5.95 12.31
C SER A 104 13.97 5.24 13.08
N ASP A 105 13.72 5.03 14.37
CA ASP A 105 14.53 4.26 15.32
C ASP A 105 14.25 2.74 15.27
N ILE A 106 13.43 2.27 14.33
CA ILE A 106 13.05 0.86 14.24
C ILE A 106 14.20 0.07 13.60
N SER A 107 14.78 -0.88 14.35
CA SER A 107 15.79 -1.81 13.83
C SER A 107 15.17 -2.97 13.04
N ASP A 108 15.99 -3.76 12.34
CA ASP A 108 15.59 -5.02 11.69
C ASP A 108 14.40 -4.87 10.74
N ILE A 109 14.38 -3.76 10.02
CA ILE A 109 13.34 -3.38 9.07
C ILE A 109 13.95 -3.01 7.73
N MET A 110 13.27 -3.34 6.65
CA MET A 110 13.71 -2.97 5.30
C MET A 110 12.56 -2.80 4.34
N TYR A 111 12.82 -2.09 3.25
CA TYR A 111 11.85 -1.86 2.18
C TYR A 111 12.08 -2.84 1.02
N TRP A 112 11.00 -3.48 0.55
CA TRP A 112 10.97 -4.24 -0.70
C TRP A 112 10.20 -3.44 -1.77
N PRO A 113 10.79 -3.12 -2.93
CA PRO A 113 10.21 -2.18 -3.89
C PRO A 113 9.22 -2.84 -4.87
N SER A 114 8.22 -3.60 -4.40
CA SER A 114 7.28 -4.27 -5.33
C SER A 114 6.45 -3.27 -6.14
N PHE A 115 6.01 -2.17 -5.53
CA PHE A 115 5.29 -1.12 -6.25
C PHE A 115 6.13 -0.54 -7.38
N GLU A 116 7.42 -0.29 -7.12
CA GLU A 116 8.29 0.34 -8.10
C GLU A 116 8.68 -0.60 -9.24
N VAL A 117 8.94 -1.87 -8.92
CA VAL A 117 9.17 -2.90 -9.95
C VAL A 117 7.99 -2.95 -10.91
N PHE A 118 6.75 -2.98 -10.42
CA PHE A 118 5.59 -3.02 -11.31
C PHE A 118 5.36 -1.74 -12.10
N ARG A 119 5.64 -0.57 -11.52
CA ARG A 119 5.31 0.72 -12.13
C ARG A 119 6.42 1.31 -13.01
N TRP A 120 7.68 1.11 -12.65
CA TRP A 120 8.84 1.73 -13.31
C TRP A 120 9.81 0.73 -13.93
N ALA A 121 9.71 -0.59 -13.71
CA ALA A 121 10.63 -1.51 -14.37
C ALA A 121 10.52 -1.42 -15.89
N GLY A 122 9.32 -1.19 -16.46
CA GLY A 122 9.18 -0.97 -17.91
C GLY A 122 9.86 0.28 -18.42
N SER A 123 9.82 1.35 -17.61
CA SER A 123 10.48 2.61 -17.93
C SER A 123 11.99 2.48 -18.00
N ASN A 124 12.55 1.59 -17.16
CA ASN A 124 13.99 1.46 -16.96
C ASN A 124 14.58 0.20 -17.61
N ALA A 125 13.74 -0.76 -18.01
CA ALA A 125 14.08 -1.96 -18.75
C ALA A 125 13.17 -2.02 -19.97
N SER A 126 13.75 -1.88 -21.16
CA SER A 126 13.10 -1.64 -22.45
C SER A 126 11.98 -2.61 -22.86
N ASN A 127 11.73 -3.67 -22.11
CA ASN A 127 10.84 -4.78 -22.47
C ASN A 127 9.62 -4.96 -21.53
N PHE A 128 9.41 -4.15 -20.49
CA PHE A 128 8.41 -4.45 -19.44
C PHE A 128 7.03 -3.74 -19.60
N TYR A 129 6.83 -2.92 -20.64
CA TYR A 129 5.65 -2.04 -20.74
C TYR A 129 4.37 -2.67 -21.26
N ALA A 130 4.43 -3.89 -21.78
CA ALA A 130 3.25 -4.61 -22.21
C ALA A 130 3.25 -5.95 -21.47
N ALA A 131 2.18 -6.27 -20.75
CA ALA A 131 1.82 -7.68 -20.64
C ALA A 131 1.51 -8.20 -22.07
N ASP A 132 1.36 -9.51 -22.28
CA ASP A 132 1.09 -10.07 -23.62
C ASP A 132 -0.14 -9.44 -24.32
N ASP A 133 -1.02 -8.78 -23.55
CA ASP A 133 -2.21 -8.06 -24.01
C ASP A 133 -2.02 -6.54 -24.25
N GLY A 134 -0.81 -6.00 -24.07
CA GLY A 134 -0.52 -4.56 -24.22
C GLY A 134 -1.02 -3.67 -23.07
N ALA A 135 -1.61 -4.23 -22.01
CA ALA A 135 -2.15 -3.46 -20.90
C ALA A 135 -1.08 -3.17 -19.83
N ALA A 136 -0.74 -1.89 -19.66
CA ALA A 136 0.23 -1.44 -18.64
C ALA A 136 -0.24 -1.70 -17.19
N TRP A 137 -1.54 -1.94 -16.97
CA TRP A 137 -2.13 -2.21 -15.65
C TRP A 137 -2.26 -3.69 -15.32
N HIS A 138 -2.04 -4.61 -16.26
CA HIS A 138 -2.18 -6.04 -16.01
C HIS A 138 -0.96 -6.57 -15.24
N VAL A 139 -1.22 -7.15 -14.07
CA VAL A 139 -0.28 -7.95 -13.30
C VAL A 139 -0.18 -9.33 -13.97
N SER A 140 0.70 -9.49 -14.95
CA SER A 140 0.93 -10.78 -15.61
C SER A 140 1.68 -11.76 -14.72
N GLU A 141 1.52 -13.06 -14.96
CA GLU A 141 2.25 -14.11 -14.23
C GLU A 141 3.78 -13.94 -14.36
N GLU A 142 4.26 -13.50 -15.52
CA GLU A 142 5.68 -13.20 -15.74
C GLU A 142 6.17 -12.09 -14.80
N LYS A 143 5.43 -10.98 -14.68
CA LYS A 143 5.79 -9.85 -13.82
C LYS A 143 5.77 -10.25 -12.34
N VAL A 144 4.79 -11.06 -11.95
CA VAL A 144 4.71 -11.62 -10.59
C VAL A 144 5.90 -12.55 -10.34
N GLY A 145 6.15 -13.49 -11.24
CA GLY A 145 7.26 -14.44 -11.15
C GLY A 145 8.63 -13.75 -11.08
N GLY A 146 8.86 -12.75 -11.91
CA GLY A 146 10.07 -11.93 -11.87
C GLY A 146 10.25 -11.17 -10.55
N THR A 147 9.15 -10.60 -10.03
CA THR A 147 9.17 -9.91 -8.72
C THR A 147 9.45 -10.89 -7.58
N ILE A 148 8.82 -12.08 -7.60
CA ILE A 148 9.06 -13.13 -6.59
C ILE A 148 10.51 -13.61 -6.67
N LYS A 149 11.02 -13.87 -7.87
CA LYS A 149 12.41 -14.28 -8.07
C LYS A 149 13.37 -13.23 -7.51
N ALA A 150 13.17 -11.96 -7.84
CA ALA A 150 14.01 -10.88 -7.32
C ALA A 150 13.95 -10.77 -5.79
N PHE A 151 12.77 -11.00 -5.18
CA PHE A 151 12.63 -11.06 -3.72
C PHE A 151 13.44 -12.23 -3.15
N VAL A 152 13.26 -13.43 -3.70
CA VAL A 152 13.99 -14.64 -3.27
C VAL A 152 15.49 -14.43 -3.42
N ASP A 153 15.98 -13.92 -4.55
CA ASP A 153 17.40 -13.68 -4.78
C ASP A 153 17.98 -12.65 -3.77
N MET A 154 17.20 -11.63 -3.39
CA MET A 154 17.63 -10.63 -2.40
C MET A 154 17.70 -11.19 -0.97
N PHE A 155 16.78 -12.08 -0.60
CA PHE A 155 16.61 -12.55 0.79
C PHE A 155 17.13 -13.96 1.04
N SER A 156 17.39 -14.73 -0.01
CA SER A 156 17.94 -16.08 0.04
C SER A 156 19.44 -15.98 -0.23
N VAL A 157 20.17 -15.38 0.71
CA VAL A 157 21.61 -15.57 0.76
C VAL A 157 21.87 -17.06 0.98
N THR A 158 22.46 -17.70 -0.03
CA THR A 158 23.28 -18.91 0.17
C THR A 158 24.73 -18.52 -0.06
#